data_AF-A0A2D4L5U0-F1
#
_entry.id   AF-A0A2D4L5U0-F1
#
_cell.length_a   1.000
_cell.length_b   1.000
_cell.length_c   1.000
_cell.angle_alpha   90.00
_cell.angle_beta   90.00
_cell.angle_gamma   90.00
#
_symmetry.space_group_name_H-M   'P 1'
#
loop_
_entity.id
_entity.type
_entity.pdbx_description
1 polymer ?
#
loop_
_entity_poly.entity_id
_entity_poly.type
_entity_poly.pdbx_seq_one_letter_code
_entity_poly.pdbx_strand_id
1 'polypeptide(L)'
;ILRALHVNNDRAKVILKPDKTTITEPHHIWPTLTDEEWIKVEVQLKDLILADYGKKNNVNVASLTQSEIRDIILGMEISAPSQQRQQIAEIEKQTKEQSQLTATQTRTVNKHGDEIITSTTSNYETQTFSSKTEWRVRAISAANLHLRTNHIYVSSDDIKETGYTYILPKNVLKKFICISDLRAQIAGYLYGVSPPDNPQVKEIRCIVMVPQWGTHQTVHLPGQLPQHEYLKEMEPLGWIHTQPNESPQLSP
;
A
#
# COMPACT_ATOMS: atom_id res chain seq x y z
N ILE A 1 -6.44 -14.89 -11.69
CA ILE A 1 -7.06 -14.35 -10.45
C ILE A 1 -6.56 -15.04 -9.18
N LEU A 2 -6.80 -16.35 -8.99
CA LEU A 2 -6.44 -17.05 -7.73
C LEU A 2 -4.94 -16.94 -7.37
N ARG A 3 -4.06 -17.06 -8.35
CA ARG A 3 -2.61 -16.87 -8.14
C ARG A 3 -2.29 -15.48 -7.59
N ALA A 4 -2.90 -14.43 -8.15
CA ALA A 4 -2.72 -13.06 -7.67
C ALA A 4 -3.25 -12.87 -6.24
N LEU A 5 -4.40 -13.48 -5.90
CA LEU A 5 -4.94 -13.46 -4.54
C LEU A 5 -4.05 -14.17 -3.52
N HIS A 6 -3.31 -15.21 -3.94
CA HIS A 6 -2.33 -15.91 -3.12
C HIS A 6 -1.05 -15.08 -2.94
N VAL A 7 -0.58 -14.42 -4.01
CA VAL A 7 0.60 -13.57 -4.00
C VAL A 7 0.39 -12.31 -3.14
N ASN A 8 -0.68 -11.56 -3.39
CA ASN A 8 -1.02 -10.37 -2.63
C ASN A 8 -2.54 -10.16 -2.65
N ASN A 9 -3.20 -10.62 -1.57
CA ASN A 9 -4.65 -10.62 -1.46
C ASN A 9 -5.25 -9.21 -1.57
N ASP A 10 -4.65 -8.24 -0.88
CA ASP A 10 -5.15 -6.87 -0.81
C ASP A 10 -5.09 -6.19 -2.18
N ARG A 11 -3.92 -6.25 -2.85
CA ARG A 11 -3.76 -5.65 -4.19
C ARG A 11 -4.62 -6.33 -5.23
N ALA A 12 -4.71 -7.66 -5.22
CA ALA A 12 -5.55 -8.38 -6.17
C ALA A 12 -7.03 -8.01 -6.02
N LYS A 13 -7.54 -7.83 -4.80
CA LYS A 13 -8.92 -7.36 -4.57
C LYS A 13 -9.16 -5.94 -5.06
N VAL A 14 -8.19 -5.04 -4.91
CA VAL A 14 -8.27 -3.68 -5.44
C VAL A 14 -8.31 -3.70 -6.97
N ILE A 15 -7.46 -4.50 -7.61
CA ILE A 15 -7.43 -4.65 -9.08
C ILE A 15 -8.76 -5.20 -9.61
N LEU A 16 -9.39 -6.15 -8.89
CA LEU A 16 -10.69 -6.70 -9.28
C LEU A 16 -11.84 -5.67 -9.19
N LYS A 17 -11.70 -4.60 -8.40
CA LYS A 17 -12.73 -3.56 -8.25
C LYS A 17 -12.16 -2.20 -8.67
N PRO A 18 -11.98 -1.96 -9.98
CA PRO A 18 -11.35 -0.74 -10.49
C PRO A 18 -12.15 0.52 -10.15
N ASP A 19 -13.49 0.43 -10.17
CA ASP A 19 -14.38 1.55 -9.90
C ASP A 19 -15.41 1.28 -8.80
N LYS A 20 -15.93 2.37 -8.23
CA LYS A 20 -16.97 2.32 -7.20
C LYS A 20 -18.32 1.82 -7.75
N THR A 21 -18.51 1.93 -9.06
CA THR A 21 -19.67 1.44 -9.80
C THR A 21 -19.58 -0.06 -10.09
N THR A 22 -18.40 -0.67 -9.94
CA THR A 22 -18.22 -2.11 -10.14
C THR A 22 -18.97 -2.87 -9.05
N ILE A 23 -20.08 -3.49 -9.43
CA ILE A 23 -20.88 -4.35 -8.56
C ILE A 23 -20.53 -5.81 -8.77
N THR A 24 -20.66 -6.59 -7.70
CA THR A 24 -20.64 -8.05 -7.75
C THR A 24 -22.07 -8.51 -7.47
N GLU A 25 -22.69 -9.20 -8.43
CA GLU A 25 -24.05 -9.71 -8.26
C GLU A 25 -24.14 -10.72 -7.10
N PRO A 26 -25.29 -10.84 -6.41
CA PRO A 26 -25.41 -11.69 -5.21
C PRO A 26 -25.03 -13.17 -5.40
N HIS A 27 -25.13 -13.68 -6.63
CA HIS A 27 -24.83 -15.08 -6.99
C HIS A 27 -23.52 -15.23 -7.80
N HIS A 28 -22.75 -14.15 -7.96
CA HIS A 28 -21.47 -14.18 -8.67
C HIS A 28 -20.30 -14.08 -7.69
N ILE A 29 -19.25 -14.86 -7.95
CA ILE A 29 -17.99 -14.82 -7.18
C ILE A 29 -17.13 -13.62 -7.62
N TRP A 30 -17.22 -13.24 -8.89
CA TRP A 30 -16.41 -12.20 -9.52
C TRP A 30 -17.26 -10.98 -9.89
N PRO A 31 -16.67 -9.76 -9.91
CA PRO A 31 -17.38 -8.55 -10.28
C PRO A 31 -17.88 -8.61 -11.73
N THR A 32 -19.00 -7.92 -11.98
CA THR A 32 -19.55 -7.78 -13.32
C THR A 32 -18.76 -6.69 -14.05
N LEU A 33 -17.90 -7.11 -14.96
CA LEU A 33 -17.07 -6.24 -15.79
C LEU A 33 -17.34 -6.53 -17.27
N THR A 34 -17.17 -5.51 -18.11
CA THR A 34 -17.18 -5.66 -19.57
C THR A 34 -15.93 -6.39 -20.05
N ASP A 35 -15.96 -6.94 -21.27
CA ASP A 35 -14.82 -7.66 -21.85
C ASP A 35 -13.55 -6.79 -21.93
N GLU A 36 -13.70 -5.50 -22.26
CA GLU A 36 -12.58 -4.55 -22.30
C GLU A 36 -11.98 -4.26 -20.91
N GLU A 37 -12.82 -4.20 -19.88
CA GLU A 37 -12.36 -4.06 -18.49
C GLU A 37 -11.67 -5.31 -18.00
N TRP A 38 -12.18 -6.50 -18.37
CA TRP A 38 -11.54 -7.78 -18.05
C TRP A 38 -10.13 -7.87 -18.61
N ILE A 39 -9.90 -7.42 -19.86
CA ILE A 39 -8.56 -7.38 -20.45
C ILE A 39 -7.61 -6.51 -19.61
N LYS A 40 -8.08 -5.33 -19.16
CA LYS A 40 -7.27 -4.44 -18.30
C LYS A 40 -6.96 -5.06 -16.94
N VAL A 41 -7.96 -5.68 -16.31
CA VAL A 41 -7.82 -6.39 -15.03
C VAL A 41 -6.86 -7.57 -15.16
N GLU A 42 -6.93 -8.34 -16.25
CA GLU A 42 -6.03 -9.46 -16.52
C GLU A 42 -4.57 -9.02 -16.58
N VAL A 43 -4.28 -7.96 -17.34
CA VAL A 43 -2.93 -7.40 -17.45
C VAL A 43 -2.41 -6.95 -16.09
N GLN A 44 -3.22 -6.23 -15.30
CA GLN A 44 -2.81 -5.78 -13.96
C GLN A 44 -2.56 -6.95 -13.00
N LEU A 45 -3.37 -8.01 -13.05
CA LEU A 45 -3.16 -9.21 -12.22
C LEU A 45 -1.90 -9.96 -12.64
N LYS A 46 -1.62 -10.04 -13.95
CA LYS A 46 -0.37 -10.62 -14.48
C LYS A 46 0.84 -9.85 -13.96
N ASP A 47 0.82 -8.52 -14.09
CA ASP A 47 1.91 -7.66 -13.67
C ASP A 47 2.16 -7.74 -12.16
N LEU A 48 1.09 -7.87 -11.35
CA LEU A 48 1.20 -8.09 -9.91
C LEU A 48 1.96 -9.38 -9.56
N ILE A 49 1.64 -10.48 -10.26
CA ILE A 49 2.31 -11.79 -10.04
C ILE A 49 3.78 -11.70 -10.46
N LEU A 50 4.05 -11.13 -11.64
CA LEU A 50 5.41 -11.02 -12.17
C LEU A 50 6.28 -10.09 -11.32
N ALA A 51 5.73 -8.97 -10.83
CA ALA A 51 6.46 -8.06 -9.96
C ALA A 51 6.87 -8.71 -8.62
N ASP A 52 6.01 -9.54 -8.03
CA ASP A 52 6.36 -10.30 -6.83
C ASP A 52 7.45 -11.34 -7.11
N TYR A 53 7.34 -12.07 -8.23
CA TYR A 53 8.36 -13.03 -8.65
C TYR A 53 9.72 -12.36 -8.90
N GLY A 54 9.73 -11.24 -9.63
CA GLY A 54 10.94 -10.48 -9.93
C GLY A 54 11.60 -9.95 -8.66
N LYS A 55 10.81 -9.48 -7.69
CA LYS A 55 11.33 -9.02 -6.39
C LYS A 55 11.89 -10.16 -5.55
N LYS A 56 11.23 -11.32 -5.50
CA LYS A 56 11.67 -12.49 -4.72
C LYS A 56 12.95 -13.12 -5.26
N ASN A 57 13.06 -13.20 -6.59
CA ASN A 57 14.18 -13.87 -7.25
C ASN A 57 15.26 -12.91 -7.76
N ASN A 58 15.08 -11.60 -7.52
CA ASN A 58 15.95 -10.54 -8.03
C ASN A 58 16.14 -10.61 -9.56
N VAL A 59 15.05 -10.86 -10.29
CA VAL A 59 15.02 -10.98 -11.75
C VAL A 59 14.27 -9.80 -12.34
N ASN A 60 14.81 -9.22 -13.41
CA ASN A 60 14.10 -8.21 -14.19
C ASN A 60 12.94 -8.86 -14.96
N VAL A 61 11.71 -8.45 -14.68
CA VAL A 61 10.51 -8.98 -15.33
C VAL A 61 10.53 -8.78 -16.84
N ALA A 62 11.16 -7.70 -17.32
CA ALA A 62 11.23 -7.39 -18.74
C ALA A 62 12.10 -8.36 -19.56
N SER A 63 12.98 -9.12 -18.91
CA SER A 63 13.82 -10.12 -19.59
C SER A 63 13.15 -11.49 -19.71
N LEU A 64 11.92 -11.66 -19.21
CA LEU A 64 11.19 -12.93 -19.24
C LEU A 64 10.52 -13.15 -20.59
N THR A 65 10.66 -14.37 -21.13
CA THR A 65 9.95 -14.84 -22.32
C THR A 65 8.49 -15.15 -22.02
N GLN A 66 7.64 -15.22 -23.05
CA GLN A 66 6.20 -15.52 -22.88
C GLN A 66 5.96 -16.91 -22.25
N SER A 67 6.81 -17.90 -22.53
CA SER A 67 6.77 -19.21 -21.88
C SER A 67 7.08 -19.11 -20.39
N GLU A 68 8.13 -18.39 -20.01
CA GLU A 68 8.49 -18.20 -18.59
C GLU A 68 7.40 -17.45 -17.83
N ILE A 69 6.82 -16.41 -18.44
CA ILE A 69 5.67 -15.67 -17.87
C ILE A 69 4.50 -16.62 -17.60
N ARG A 70 4.16 -17.49 -18.56
CA ARG A 70 3.08 -18.48 -18.39
C ARG A 70 3.38 -19.44 -17.25
N ASP A 71 4.59 -19.98 -17.20
CA ASP A 71 5.02 -20.97 -16.21
C ASP A 71 5.01 -20.38 -14.78
N ILE A 72 5.41 -19.10 -14.61
CA ILE A 72 5.32 -18.37 -13.33
C ILE A 72 3.87 -18.23 -12.85
N ILE A 73 2.96 -17.90 -13.78
CA ILE A 73 1.53 -17.73 -13.47
C ILE A 73 0.90 -19.07 -13.06
N LEU A 74 1.27 -20.15 -13.75
CA LEU A 74 0.83 -21.51 -13.44
C LEU A 74 1.49 -22.08 -12.18
N GLY A 75 2.58 -21.48 -11.71
CA GLY A 75 3.25 -21.86 -10.47
C GLY A 75 4.25 -23.01 -10.63
N MET A 76 4.80 -23.17 -11.84
CA MET A 76 5.91 -24.10 -12.07
C MET A 76 7.20 -23.54 -11.49
N GLU A 77 8.07 -24.41 -10.94
CA GLU A 77 9.40 -24.01 -10.50
C GLU A 77 10.29 -23.78 -11.71
N ILE A 78 10.59 -22.51 -11.99
CA ILE A 78 11.52 -22.12 -13.05
C ILE A 78 12.88 -21.86 -12.39
N SER A 79 13.93 -22.47 -12.91
CA SER A 79 15.30 -22.09 -12.59
C SER A 79 15.52 -20.63 -13.01
N ALA A 80 16.03 -19.81 -12.10
CA ALA A 80 16.26 -18.39 -12.37
C ALA A 80 17.06 -18.20 -13.68
N PRO A 81 16.66 -17.28 -14.58
CA PRO A 81 17.35 -17.06 -15.85
C PRO A 81 18.83 -16.76 -15.60
N SER A 82 19.73 -17.37 -16.39
CA SER A 82 21.18 -17.16 -16.24
C SER A 82 21.54 -15.69 -16.48
N GLN A 83 22.49 -15.15 -15.70
CA GLN A 83 22.96 -13.75 -15.79
C GLN A 83 23.43 -13.36 -17.20
N GLN A 84 23.91 -14.34 -17.97
CA GLN A 84 24.33 -14.14 -19.36
C GLN A 84 23.17 -13.74 -20.28
N ARG A 85 21.95 -14.25 -20.06
CA ARG A 85 20.75 -13.83 -20.82
C ARG A 85 20.28 -12.44 -20.41
N GLN A 86 20.48 -12.05 -19.16
CA GLN A 86 20.11 -10.71 -18.67
C GLN A 86 20.94 -9.62 -19.37
N GLN A 87 22.24 -9.87 -19.54
CA GLN A 87 23.15 -8.94 -20.24
C GLN A 87 22.77 -8.78 -21.73
N ILE A 88 22.35 -9.85 -22.41
CA ILE A 88 21.94 -9.78 -23.83
C ILE A 88 20.67 -8.94 -23.99
N ALA A 89 19.69 -9.10 -23.09
CA ALA A 89 18.46 -8.32 -23.12
C ALA A 89 18.69 -6.81 -22.83
N GLU A 90 19.63 -6.48 -21.93
CA GLU A 90 20.03 -5.09 -21.68
C GLU A 90 20.73 -4.44 -22.88
N ILE A 91 21.60 -5.19 -23.58
CA ILE A 91 22.27 -4.73 -24.80
C ILE A 91 21.27 -4.51 -25.95
N GLU A 92 20.31 -5.41 -26.14
CA GLU A 92 19.24 -5.23 -27.13
C GLU A 92 18.34 -4.02 -26.80
N LYS A 93 18.09 -3.76 -25.51
CA LYS A 93 17.30 -2.61 -25.07
C LYS A 93 18.02 -1.29 -25.31
N GLN A 94 19.34 -1.21 -25.05
CA GLN A 94 20.14 -0.03 -25.41
C GLN A 94 20.12 0.23 -26.92
N THR A 95 20.13 -0.83 -27.73
CA THR A 95 20.07 -0.72 -29.20
C THR A 95 18.70 -0.21 -29.68
N LYS A 96 17.60 -0.56 -28.99
CA LYS A 96 16.24 -0.05 -29.27
C LYS A 96 15.98 1.35 -28.71
N GLU A 97 16.51 1.70 -27.54
CA GLU A 97 16.35 3.05 -26.97
C GLU A 97 17.12 4.11 -27.78
N GLN A 98 18.20 3.73 -28.46
CA GLN A 98 18.91 4.62 -29.40
C GLN A 98 18.15 4.86 -30.72
N SER A 99 17.06 4.13 -30.99
CA SER A 99 16.24 4.23 -32.21
C SER A 99 14.84 4.83 -32.01
N GLN A 100 14.49 5.30 -30.81
CA GLN A 100 13.22 6.00 -30.54
C GLN A 100 13.41 7.37 -29.88
N LEU A 101 13.85 8.35 -30.67
CA LEU A 101 13.46 9.75 -30.47
C LEU A 101 12.24 10.03 -31.35
N THR A 102 11.05 9.61 -30.91
CA THR A 102 9.81 9.87 -31.65
C THR A 102 9.30 11.28 -31.32
N ALA A 103 9.60 12.24 -32.19
CA ALA A 103 8.95 13.55 -32.18
C ALA A 103 7.47 13.39 -32.53
N THR A 104 6.57 13.92 -31.70
CA THR A 104 5.13 13.88 -32.00
C THR A 104 4.82 14.99 -33.01
N GLN A 105 4.42 14.60 -34.23
CA GLN A 105 4.03 15.53 -35.28
C GLN A 105 2.53 15.79 -35.22
N THR A 106 2.13 17.04 -34.98
CA THR A 106 0.74 17.48 -35.08
C THR A 106 0.52 18.12 -36.44
N ARG A 107 -0.39 17.55 -37.24
CA ARG A 107 -0.80 18.10 -38.54
C ARG A 107 -2.06 18.94 -38.36
N THR A 108 -2.01 20.20 -38.75
CA THR A 108 -3.18 21.10 -38.78
C THR A 108 -3.30 21.74 -40.16
N VAL A 109 -4.51 22.06 -40.60
CA VAL A 109 -4.78 22.65 -41.92
C VAL A 109 -5.33 24.06 -41.72
N ASN A 110 -4.76 25.04 -42.42
CA ASN A 110 -5.26 26.41 -42.38
C ASN A 110 -6.56 26.54 -43.20
N LYS A 111 -7.27 27.67 -43.06
CA LYS A 111 -8.50 27.96 -43.84
C LYS A 111 -8.32 28.01 -45.37
N HIS A 112 -7.08 27.98 -45.85
CA HIS A 112 -6.70 28.01 -47.27
C HIS A 112 -6.22 26.64 -47.80
N GLY A 113 -6.21 25.60 -46.96
CA GLY A 113 -5.83 24.24 -47.36
C GLY A 113 -4.34 23.91 -47.24
N ASP A 114 -3.51 24.81 -46.69
CA ASP A 114 -2.09 24.53 -46.48
C ASP A 114 -1.90 23.68 -45.21
N GLU A 115 -1.13 22.60 -45.33
CA GLU A 115 -0.75 21.74 -44.21
C GLU A 115 0.36 22.37 -43.38
N ILE A 116 0.08 22.64 -42.10
CA ILE A 116 1.07 23.04 -41.10
C ILE A 116 1.41 21.80 -40.27
N ILE A 117 2.66 21.34 -40.40
CA ILE A 117 3.21 20.22 -39.64
C ILE A 117 4.05 20.79 -38.50
N THR A 118 3.55 20.71 -37.27
CA THR A 118 4.29 21.13 -36.07
C THR A 118 4.91 19.90 -35.42
N SER A 119 6.25 19.86 -35.37
CA SER A 119 6.99 18.78 -34.73
C SER A 119 7.36 19.20 -33.30
N THR A 120 6.73 18.60 -32.30
CA THR A 120 7.02 18.89 -30.90
C THR A 120 7.94 17.80 -30.34
N THR A 121 9.17 18.19 -30.00
CA THR A 121 10.21 17.30 -29.44
C THR A 121 10.28 17.34 -27.90
N SER A 122 9.44 18.16 -27.25
CA SER A 122 9.49 18.38 -25.81
C SER A 122 8.55 17.44 -25.06
N ASN A 123 9.11 16.58 -24.19
CA ASN A 123 8.39 15.70 -23.25
C ASN A 123 7.64 16.45 -22.12
N TYR A 124 7.60 17.78 -22.15
CA TYR A 124 7.03 18.59 -21.06
C TYR A 124 5.50 18.49 -20.99
N GLU A 125 4.82 18.35 -22.13
CA GLU A 125 3.35 18.35 -22.19
C GLU A 125 2.70 16.96 -22.02
N THR A 126 3.49 15.89 -22.12
CA THR A 126 3.05 14.50 -21.85
C THR A 126 3.16 14.12 -20.37
N GLN A 127 3.65 15.01 -19.50
CA GLN A 127 3.53 14.82 -18.06
C GLN A 127 2.08 15.06 -17.64
N THR A 128 1.25 14.02 -17.76
CA THR A 128 -0.01 13.94 -17.04
C THR A 128 0.26 14.36 -15.60
N PHE A 129 -0.35 15.46 -15.18
CA PHE A 129 -0.30 15.94 -13.80
C PHE A 129 -0.99 14.89 -12.91
N SER A 130 -0.23 13.85 -12.54
CA SER A 130 -0.63 12.93 -11.50
C SER A 130 -0.32 13.61 -10.18
N SER A 131 -1.35 13.80 -9.36
CA SER A 131 -1.13 14.19 -7.99
C SER A 131 -0.22 13.11 -7.38
N LYS A 132 0.90 13.49 -6.74
CA LYS A 132 1.86 12.54 -6.13
C LYS A 132 1.23 11.70 -5.00
N THR A 133 -0.08 11.81 -4.79
CA THR A 133 -0.80 11.28 -3.64
C THR A 133 -2.26 11.00 -4.00
N GLU A 134 -2.50 9.93 -4.75
CA GLU A 134 -3.85 9.41 -5.03
C GLU A 134 -4.56 8.97 -3.74
N TRP A 135 -5.23 9.92 -3.08
CA TRP A 135 -5.96 9.69 -1.82
C TRP A 135 -7.09 8.68 -1.99
N ARG A 136 -7.68 8.57 -3.21
CA ARG A 136 -8.75 7.62 -3.52
C ARG A 136 -8.28 6.17 -3.42
N VAL A 137 -7.17 5.84 -4.06
CA VAL A 137 -6.56 4.50 -3.98
C VAL A 137 -6.21 4.17 -2.53
N ARG A 138 -5.71 5.17 -1.80
CA ARG A 138 -5.38 5.02 -0.38
C ARG A 138 -6.61 4.73 0.48
N ALA A 139 -7.69 5.48 0.31
CA ALA A 139 -8.93 5.29 1.07
C ALA A 139 -9.54 3.90 0.84
N ILE A 140 -9.52 3.41 -0.41
CA ILE A 140 -9.98 2.05 -0.74
C ILE A 140 -9.09 1.01 -0.05
N SER A 141 -7.77 1.22 -0.08
CA SER A 141 -6.82 0.28 0.52
C SER A 141 -6.90 0.28 2.06
N ALA A 142 -7.18 1.42 2.68
CA ALA A 142 -7.35 1.55 4.13
C ALA A 142 -8.54 0.72 4.64
N ALA A 143 -9.58 0.51 3.83
CA ALA A 143 -10.71 -0.36 4.19
C ALA A 143 -10.28 -1.81 4.50
N ASN A 144 -9.13 -2.27 3.98
CA ASN A 144 -8.59 -3.61 4.21
C ASN A 144 -7.64 -3.72 5.41
N LEU A 145 -7.35 -2.62 6.14
CA LEU A 145 -6.43 -2.63 7.29
C LEU A 145 -6.84 -3.63 8.39
N HIS A 146 -8.14 -3.88 8.54
CA HIS A 146 -8.66 -4.85 9.50
C HIS A 146 -8.10 -6.27 9.30
N LEU A 147 -7.71 -6.66 8.08
CA LEU A 147 -7.14 -7.98 7.79
C LEU A 147 -5.76 -8.16 8.44
N ARG A 148 -5.01 -7.07 8.67
CA ARG A 148 -3.72 -7.11 9.37
C ARG A 148 -3.87 -7.48 10.85
N THR A 149 -5.07 -7.35 11.42
CA THR A 149 -5.34 -7.70 12.82
C THR A 149 -5.42 -9.20 13.09
N ASN A 150 -5.33 -10.04 12.05
CA ASN A 150 -5.31 -11.49 12.16
C ASN A 150 -3.97 -12.03 12.67
N HIS A 151 -2.86 -11.37 12.32
CA HIS A 151 -1.51 -11.73 12.74
C HIS A 151 -0.89 -10.56 13.50
N ILE A 152 -0.90 -10.65 14.83
CA ILE A 152 -0.37 -9.62 15.73
C ILE A 152 0.88 -10.18 16.38
N TYR A 153 2.00 -9.51 16.16
CA TYR A 153 3.28 -9.81 16.79
C TYR A 153 3.54 -8.76 17.88
N VAL A 154 4.03 -9.21 19.03
CA VAL A 154 4.38 -8.36 20.16
C VAL A 154 5.85 -8.62 20.46
N SER A 155 6.70 -7.59 20.42
CA SER A 155 8.10 -7.73 20.80
C SER A 155 8.19 -8.04 22.31
N SER A 156 9.00 -9.04 22.64
CA SER A 156 9.21 -9.54 24.00
C SER A 156 10.59 -9.19 24.56
N ASP A 157 11.36 -8.34 23.87
CA ASP A 157 12.80 -8.23 24.08
C ASP A 157 13.20 -7.54 25.39
N ASP A 158 12.26 -6.91 26.12
CA ASP A 158 12.52 -6.11 27.33
C ASP A 158 11.63 -6.46 28.55
N ILE A 159 11.26 -7.74 28.73
CA ILE A 159 10.50 -8.16 29.92
C ILE A 159 11.43 -8.17 31.15
N LYS A 160 11.44 -7.06 31.90
CA LYS A 160 12.09 -6.98 33.21
C LYS A 160 11.04 -7.18 34.32
N GLU A 161 11.36 -7.98 35.33
CA GLU A 161 10.48 -8.23 36.50
C GLU A 161 10.12 -6.96 37.30
N THR A 162 10.86 -5.87 37.10
CA THR A 162 10.67 -4.60 37.84
C THR A 162 9.85 -3.55 37.08
N GLY A 163 9.31 -3.86 35.90
CA GLY A 163 8.56 -2.93 35.05
C GLY A 163 7.04 -2.96 35.25
N TYR A 164 6.36 -1.91 34.78
CA TYR A 164 4.89 -1.93 34.65
C TYR A 164 4.46 -2.82 33.49
N THR A 165 3.44 -3.64 33.71
CA THR A 165 2.82 -4.45 32.65
C THR A 165 1.59 -3.73 32.09
N TYR A 166 1.64 -3.32 30.82
CA TYR A 166 0.52 -2.67 30.14
C TYR A 166 -0.33 -3.70 29.41
N ILE A 167 -1.63 -3.72 29.71
CA ILE A 167 -2.61 -4.61 29.07
C ILE A 167 -3.45 -3.80 28.09
N LEU A 168 -3.33 -4.10 26.79
CA LEU A 168 -4.11 -3.47 25.73
C LEU A 168 -5.25 -4.40 25.27
N PRO A 169 -6.53 -4.00 25.40
CA PRO A 169 -7.65 -4.78 24.92
C PRO A 169 -7.65 -4.94 23.38
N LYS A 170 -7.88 -6.18 22.92
CA LYS A 170 -7.83 -6.52 21.48
C LYS A 170 -8.85 -5.76 20.64
N ASN A 171 -10.04 -5.49 21.19
CA ASN A 171 -11.08 -4.70 20.50
C ASN A 171 -10.63 -3.25 20.27
N VAL A 172 -9.96 -2.64 21.24
CA VAL A 172 -9.44 -1.27 21.16
C VAL A 172 -8.33 -1.19 20.12
N LEU A 173 -7.39 -2.14 20.14
CA LEU A 173 -6.32 -2.25 19.12
C LEU A 173 -6.89 -2.45 17.71
N LYS A 174 -7.85 -3.38 17.54
CA LYS A 174 -8.51 -3.61 16.26
C LYS A 174 -9.17 -2.36 15.73
N LYS A 175 -9.92 -1.64 16.58
CA LYS A 175 -10.60 -0.41 16.18
C LYS A 175 -9.61 0.67 15.78
N PHE A 176 -8.51 0.83 16.51
CA PHE A 176 -7.44 1.77 16.19
C PHE A 176 -6.81 1.49 14.82
N ILE A 177 -6.50 0.22 14.53
CA ILE A 177 -5.97 -0.19 13.21
C ILE A 177 -6.98 0.08 12.09
N CYS A 178 -8.28 -0.16 12.32
CA CYS A 178 -9.32 0.10 11.31
C CYS A 178 -9.49 1.59 10.95
N ILE A 179 -9.24 2.50 11.88
CA ILE A 179 -9.33 3.96 11.63
C ILE A 179 -7.98 4.57 11.21
N SER A 180 -6.95 3.74 11.07
CA SER A 180 -5.61 4.17 10.70
C SER A 180 -5.46 4.40 9.19
N ASP A 181 -4.28 4.83 8.75
CA ASP A 181 -3.93 5.05 7.35
C ASP A 181 -2.71 4.20 6.97
N LEU A 182 -2.55 3.94 5.68
CA LEU A 182 -1.45 3.14 5.15
C LEU A 182 -0.14 3.92 5.01
N ARG A 183 -0.19 5.25 5.03
CA ARG A 183 0.99 6.09 4.77
C ARG A 183 1.19 7.19 5.79
N ALA A 184 0.13 7.86 6.23
CA ALA A 184 0.20 8.86 7.29
C ALA A 184 0.18 8.19 8.66
N GLN A 185 1.04 8.66 9.57
CA GLN A 185 1.03 8.21 10.96
C GLN A 185 -0.18 8.78 11.68
N ILE A 186 -0.81 7.95 12.51
CA ILE A 186 -1.96 8.30 13.35
C ILE A 186 -1.61 7.91 14.77
N ALA A 187 -1.93 8.79 15.71
CA ALA A 187 -1.66 8.63 17.14
C ALA A 187 -2.91 8.82 18.00
N GLY A 188 -2.84 8.33 19.23
CA GLY A 188 -3.86 8.55 20.25
C GLY A 188 -3.26 8.45 21.65
N TYR A 189 -3.88 9.13 22.61
CA TYR A 189 -3.46 9.06 24.01
C TYR A 189 -4.08 7.84 24.70
N LEU A 190 -3.27 7.15 25.48
CA LEU A 190 -3.69 5.97 26.25
C LEU A 190 -4.14 6.40 27.64
N TYR A 191 -5.34 5.98 28.00
CA TYR A 191 -5.90 6.17 29.33
C TYR A 191 -6.33 4.83 29.91
N GLY A 192 -6.13 4.67 31.21
CA GLY A 192 -6.40 3.42 31.88
C GLY A 192 -6.42 3.56 33.40
N VAL A 193 -6.48 2.41 34.07
CA VAL A 193 -6.55 2.32 35.53
C VAL A 193 -5.75 1.10 35.96
N SER A 194 -5.04 1.18 37.08
CA SER A 194 -4.48 0.00 37.75
C SER A 194 -5.56 -0.76 38.50
N PRO A 195 -5.64 -2.10 38.37
CA PRO A 195 -6.54 -2.88 39.20
C PRO A 195 -6.17 -2.72 40.68
N PRO A 196 -7.15 -2.74 41.60
CA PRO A 196 -6.90 -2.55 43.04
C PRO A 196 -5.98 -3.62 43.63
N ASP A 197 -5.95 -4.80 43.01
CA ASP A 197 -5.20 -5.97 43.47
C ASP A 197 -3.71 -5.90 43.10
N ASN A 198 -3.34 -5.19 42.02
CA ASN A 198 -1.95 -5.11 41.58
C ASN A 198 -1.61 -3.77 40.89
N PRO A 199 -0.91 -2.85 41.57
CA PRO A 199 -0.54 -1.54 41.01
C PRO A 199 0.54 -1.60 39.92
N GLN A 200 1.25 -2.73 39.77
CA GLN A 200 2.24 -2.91 38.71
C GLN A 200 1.60 -3.22 37.35
N VAL A 201 0.30 -3.54 37.32
CA VAL A 201 -0.46 -3.75 36.09
C VAL A 201 -1.19 -2.46 35.73
N LYS A 202 -1.15 -2.09 34.45
CA LYS A 202 -1.81 -0.92 33.87
C LYS A 202 -2.76 -1.39 32.79
N GLU A 203 -4.06 -1.38 33.08
CA GLU A 203 -5.08 -1.77 32.10
C GLU A 203 -5.50 -0.57 31.26
N ILE A 204 -5.24 -0.63 29.96
CA ILE A 204 -5.68 0.41 29.01
C ILE A 204 -7.19 0.24 28.79
N ARG A 205 -7.97 1.29 29.09
CA ARG A 205 -9.43 1.27 28.93
C ARG A 205 -9.86 1.95 27.64
N CYS A 206 -9.16 2.99 27.20
CA CYS A 206 -9.48 3.67 25.95
C CYS A 206 -8.26 4.34 25.30
N ILE A 207 -8.39 4.55 23.98
CA ILE A 207 -7.52 5.42 23.19
C ILE A 207 -8.29 6.70 22.88
N VAL A 208 -7.77 7.84 23.30
CA VAL A 208 -8.36 9.15 23.03
C VAL A 208 -7.76 9.71 21.75
N MET A 209 -8.60 9.87 20.74
CA MET A 209 -8.23 10.51 19.48
C MET A 209 -8.36 12.02 19.64
N VAL A 210 -7.24 12.73 19.48
CA VAL A 210 -7.20 14.20 19.48
C VAL A 210 -7.10 14.73 18.05
N PRO A 211 -7.50 15.99 17.80
CA PRO A 211 -7.24 16.67 16.54
C PRO A 211 -5.75 16.60 16.22
N GLN A 212 -5.40 15.98 15.10
CA GLN A 212 -4.02 15.70 14.74
C GLN A 212 -3.83 15.82 13.24
N TRP A 213 -2.60 16.10 12.82
CA TRP A 213 -2.20 15.97 11.42
C TRP A 213 -0.93 15.14 11.32
N GLY A 214 -0.98 14.11 10.50
CA GLY A 214 0.08 13.12 10.33
C GLY A 214 0.79 13.27 8.99
N THR A 215 2.10 13.10 8.99
CA THR A 215 2.92 12.89 7.81
C THR A 215 3.34 11.41 7.73
N HIS A 216 4.20 11.07 6.78
CA HIS A 216 4.75 9.71 6.71
C HIS A 216 5.76 9.41 7.83
N GLN A 217 6.35 10.45 8.41
CA GLN A 217 7.45 10.34 9.37
C GLN A 217 7.07 10.81 10.77
N THR A 218 6.17 11.79 10.88
CA THR A 218 5.83 12.46 12.14
C THR A 218 4.33 12.62 12.28
N VAL A 219 3.85 12.73 13.51
CA VAL A 219 2.48 13.07 13.84
C VAL A 219 2.48 14.26 14.80
N HIS A 220 1.64 15.24 14.51
CA HIS A 220 1.54 16.46 15.31
C HIS A 220 0.26 16.42 16.13
N LEU A 221 0.43 16.53 17.45
CA LEU A 221 -0.64 16.49 18.44
C LEU A 221 -0.75 17.85 19.17
N PRO A 222 -1.92 18.20 19.71
CA PRO A 222 -2.06 19.37 20.56
C PRO A 222 -1.24 19.20 21.84
N GLY A 223 -0.61 20.27 22.32
CA GLY A 223 0.19 20.21 23.56
C GLY A 223 -0.64 20.05 24.84
N GLN A 224 -1.95 20.25 24.77
CA GLN A 224 -2.86 20.10 25.90
C GLN A 224 -3.46 18.68 25.92
N LEU A 225 -3.43 18.05 27.09
CA LEU A 225 -4.12 16.77 27.29
C LEU A 225 -5.64 16.93 27.16
N PRO A 226 -6.32 15.95 26.55
CA PRO A 226 -7.78 16.00 26.41
C PRO A 226 -8.46 15.98 27.78
N GLN A 227 -9.44 16.87 27.96
CA GLN A 227 -10.27 16.94 29.16
C GLN A 227 -11.67 16.46 28.81
N HIS A 228 -12.13 15.42 29.51
CA HIS A 228 -13.47 14.88 29.34
C HIS A 228 -13.96 14.24 30.64
N GLU A 229 -15.26 14.24 30.89
CA GLU A 229 -15.85 13.70 32.12
C GLU A 229 -15.49 12.21 32.34
N TYR A 230 -15.64 11.39 31.30
CA TYR A 230 -15.22 9.99 31.32
C TYR A 230 -13.73 9.74 31.62
N LEU A 231 -12.86 10.75 31.46
CA LEU A 231 -11.42 10.60 31.73
C LEU A 231 -11.05 10.93 33.18
N LYS A 232 -11.97 11.47 33.99
CA LYS A 232 -11.65 11.94 35.36
C LYS A 232 -11.16 10.84 36.30
N GLU A 233 -11.65 9.62 36.10
CA GLU A 233 -11.29 8.46 36.93
C GLU A 233 -10.11 7.66 36.35
N MET A 234 -9.57 8.08 35.19
CA MET A 234 -8.50 7.38 34.49
C MET A 234 -7.19 8.16 34.55
N GLU A 235 -6.08 7.42 34.65
CA GLU A 235 -4.74 7.99 34.57
C GLU A 235 -4.23 7.98 33.11
N PRO A 236 -3.45 9.00 32.71
CA PRO A 236 -2.77 9.00 31.42
C PRO A 236 -1.60 8.01 31.45
N LEU A 237 -1.68 6.97 30.61
CA LEU A 237 -0.68 5.89 30.52
C LEU A 237 0.38 6.15 29.44
N GLY A 238 0.15 7.11 28.54
CA GLY A 238 1.07 7.45 27.47
C GLY A 238 0.35 7.69 26.14
N TRP A 239 0.96 7.28 25.04
CA TRP A 239 0.42 7.42 23.71
C TRP A 239 0.78 6.22 22.84
N ILE A 240 -0.02 6.00 21.80
CA ILE A 240 0.19 4.97 20.78
C ILE A 240 0.19 5.65 19.41
N HIS A 241 1.03 5.21 18.49
CA HIS A 241 0.99 5.67 17.10
C HIS A 241 1.30 4.56 16.10
N THR A 242 0.86 4.73 14.86
CA THR A 242 1.23 3.87 13.75
C THR A 242 2.52 4.35 13.09
N GLN A 243 3.31 3.42 12.56
CA GLN A 243 4.49 3.72 11.75
C GLN A 243 4.57 2.75 10.55
N PRO A 244 5.07 3.23 9.39
CA PRO A 244 5.15 2.43 8.17
C PRO A 244 6.32 1.43 8.19
N ASN A 245 7.40 1.77 8.90
CA ASN A 245 8.61 0.98 8.99
C ASN A 245 8.79 0.50 10.43
N GLU A 246 9.30 -0.71 10.59
CA GLU A 246 9.67 -1.24 11.90
C GLU A 246 11.07 -0.75 12.26
N SER A 247 11.18 -0.08 13.41
CA SER A 247 12.46 0.30 14.02
C SER A 247 12.55 -0.31 15.42
N PRO A 248 13.71 -0.85 15.81
CA PRO A 248 13.91 -1.40 17.16
C PRO A 248 13.95 -0.33 18.25
N GLN A 249 14.11 0.94 17.86
CA GLN A 249 14.20 2.08 18.76
C GLN A 249 13.20 3.16 18.35
N LEU A 250 12.88 4.04 19.30
CA LEU A 250 12.05 5.21 19.04
C LEU A 250 12.73 6.10 18.00
N SER A 251 11.95 6.52 17.01
CA SER A 251 12.42 7.46 15.98
C SER A 251 12.68 8.85 16.62
N PRO A 252 13.70 9.59 16.15
CA PRO A 252 14.05 10.91 16.66
C PRO A 252 12.97 11.97 16.39
#